data_AF-A0AAW2EMK3-F1
#
_entry.id   AF-A0AAW2EMK3-F1
#
_cell.length_a   1.000
_cell.length_b   1.000
_cell.length_c   1.000
_cell.angle_alpha   90.00
_cell.angle_beta   90.00
_cell.angle_gamma   90.00
#
_symmetry.space_group_name_H-M   'P 1'
#
loop_
_entity.id
_entity.type
_entity.pdbx_description
1 polymer ?
#
loop_
_entity_poly.entity_id
_entity_poly.type
_entity_poly.pdbx_seq_one_letter_code
_entity_poly.pdbx_strand_id
1 'polypeptide(L)'
;MYSVNIRTGIARAFLAYRKVHSNAEIVETCTEIVNRNPRNLERLRIARKPVGYHLNKPGHTYWHKLFVVKKPRYIIAEVRHFENGPVVTVSSAEWALKRQLYRGVDSSAYINVGRVLAQRCLEAGICEMEVDAELSGNKSELLVKELEKSNIILNELSVYKNPNPWDKDRPEKPWEIHE
;
A
#
# COMPACT_ATOMS: atom_id res chain seq x y z
N MET A 1 41.24 41.55 -50.96
CA MET A 1 41.32 42.24 -49.65
C MET A 1 40.45 41.47 -48.67
N TYR A 2 41.06 40.95 -47.60
CA TYR A 2 40.43 40.05 -46.62
C TYR A 2 39.33 40.78 -45.83
N SER A 3 38.13 40.19 -45.77
CA SER A 3 37.05 40.61 -44.88
C SER A 3 37.03 39.69 -43.66
N VAL A 4 37.11 40.31 -42.49
CA VAL A 4 37.35 39.72 -41.17
C VAL A 4 36.12 38.94 -40.66
N ASN A 5 36.39 37.77 -40.10
CA ASN A 5 35.45 36.96 -39.33
C ASN A 5 34.82 37.77 -38.19
N ILE A 6 33.51 38.05 -38.28
CA ILE A 6 32.68 38.42 -37.12
C ILE A 6 31.36 37.66 -37.25
N ARG A 7 31.36 36.40 -36.81
CA ARG A 7 30.13 35.75 -36.35
C ARG A 7 30.39 35.22 -34.94
N THR A 8 30.59 36.19 -34.05
CA THR A 8 30.47 36.03 -32.61
C THR A 8 29.15 35.35 -32.29
N GLY A 9 29.25 34.27 -31.52
CA GLY A 9 28.16 33.37 -31.22
C GLY A 9 26.94 34.07 -30.63
N ILE A 10 25.78 33.72 -31.17
CA ILE A 10 24.51 33.82 -30.46
C ILE A 10 24.13 32.37 -30.13
N ALA A 11 24.89 31.76 -29.22
CA ALA A 11 24.32 30.69 -28.42
C ALA A 11 23.28 31.37 -27.54
N ARG A 12 22.00 31.34 -27.96
CA ARG A 12 20.88 31.65 -27.07
C ARG A 12 20.95 30.65 -25.93
N ALA A 13 21.63 31.03 -24.86
CA ALA A 13 21.44 30.42 -23.56
C ALA A 13 19.98 30.68 -23.19
N PHE A 14 19.10 29.74 -23.51
CA PHE A 14 17.82 29.59 -22.83
C PHE A 14 18.13 29.16 -21.39
N LEU A 15 18.68 30.10 -20.61
CA LEU A 15 18.59 30.08 -19.17
C LEU A 15 17.10 30.31 -18.88
N ALA A 16 16.33 29.23 -18.84
CA ALA A 16 15.05 29.23 -18.17
C ALA A 16 15.35 29.61 -16.71
N TYR A 17 15.24 30.90 -16.41
CA TYR A 17 15.35 31.41 -15.07
C TYR A 17 14.20 30.78 -14.29
N ARG A 18 14.52 29.74 -13.51
CA ARG A 18 13.56 29.09 -12.63
C ARG A 18 13.28 30.10 -11.52
N LYS A 19 12.25 30.93 -11.70
CA LYS A 19 11.72 31.76 -10.61
C LYS A 19 11.36 30.82 -9.49
N VAL A 20 12.07 30.95 -8.37
CA VAL A 20 11.70 30.28 -7.12
C VAL A 20 10.51 31.09 -6.60
N HIS A 21 9.31 30.65 -6.96
CA HIS A 21 8.09 31.17 -6.36
C HIS A 21 7.99 30.66 -4.92
N SER A 22 7.48 31.49 -4.02
CA SER A 22 7.10 31.01 -2.70
C SER A 22 6.01 29.95 -2.86
N ASN A 23 6.02 28.91 -2.01
CA ASN A 23 4.98 27.88 -2.04
C ASN A 23 3.56 28.47 -1.95
N ALA A 24 3.40 29.61 -1.25
CA ALA A 24 2.11 30.30 -1.11
C ALA A 24 1.62 30.89 -2.45
N GLU A 25 2.48 31.59 -3.19
CA GLU A 25 2.14 32.16 -4.51
C GLU A 25 1.77 31.08 -5.53
N ILE A 26 2.44 29.92 -5.45
CA ILE A 26 2.14 28.75 -6.28
C ILE A 26 0.73 28.25 -5.95
N VAL A 27 0.37 28.13 -4.67
CA VAL A 27 -0.95 27.66 -4.25
C VAL A 27 -2.06 28.63 -4.66
N GLU A 28 -1.85 29.94 -4.53
CA GLU A 28 -2.84 30.95 -4.91
C GLU A 28 -3.11 31.00 -6.42
N THR A 29 -2.09 30.71 -7.23
CA THR A 29 -2.21 30.70 -8.70
C THR A 29 -2.57 29.30 -9.24
N CYS A 30 -2.58 28.27 -8.41
CA CYS A 30 -2.81 26.89 -8.83
C CYS A 30 -4.29 26.64 -9.15
N THR A 31 -4.56 26.25 -10.39
CA THR A 31 -5.89 25.79 -10.83
C THR A 31 -6.15 24.33 -10.47
N GLU A 32 -5.09 23.49 -10.45
CA GLU A 32 -5.19 22.05 -10.22
C GLU A 32 -4.02 21.55 -9.37
N ILE A 33 -4.32 20.61 -8.46
CA ILE A 33 -3.33 19.97 -7.59
C ILE A 33 -3.20 18.51 -7.99
N VAL A 34 -2.00 18.12 -8.45
CA VAL A 34 -1.72 16.74 -8.86
C VAL A 34 -0.88 16.04 -7.80
N ASN A 35 -1.49 15.10 -7.08
CA ASN A 35 -0.77 14.21 -6.18
C ASN A 35 -0.29 12.97 -6.95
N ARG A 36 1.03 12.70 -6.90
CA ARG A 36 1.65 11.54 -7.56
C ARG A 36 1.86 10.33 -6.64
N ASN A 37 1.45 10.42 -5.37
CA ASN A 37 1.57 9.30 -4.43
C ASN A 37 0.51 8.23 -4.76
N PRO A 38 0.90 7.00 -5.13
CA PRO A 38 -0.05 5.94 -5.49
C PRO A 38 -1.00 5.57 -4.33
N ARG A 39 -0.50 5.59 -3.09
CA ARG A 39 -1.25 5.17 -1.90
C ARG A 39 -2.23 6.23 -1.37
N ASN A 40 -2.23 7.45 -1.93
CA ASN A 40 -3.05 8.54 -1.40
C ASN A 40 -4.55 8.21 -1.48
N LEU A 41 -5.00 7.71 -2.64
CA LEU A 41 -6.41 7.41 -2.86
C LEU A 41 -6.90 6.21 -2.06
N GLU A 42 -6.00 5.25 -1.78
CA GLU A 42 -6.29 4.08 -0.94
C GLU A 42 -6.56 4.52 0.50
N ARG A 43 -5.72 5.40 1.05
CA ARG A 43 -5.89 5.94 2.42
C ARG A 43 -7.15 6.78 2.57
N LEU A 44 -7.54 7.52 1.51
CA LEU A 44 -8.80 8.27 1.48
C LEU A 44 -10.02 7.37 1.22
N ARG A 45 -9.82 6.07 0.97
CA ARG A 45 -10.84 5.08 0.59
C ARG A 45 -11.60 5.42 -0.70
N ILE A 46 -11.05 6.26 -1.56
CA ILE A 46 -11.65 6.63 -2.86
C ILE A 46 -11.08 5.76 -3.99
N ALA A 47 -9.91 5.14 -3.78
CA ALA A 47 -9.27 4.30 -4.78
C ALA A 47 -10.20 3.17 -5.25
N ARG A 48 -10.19 2.93 -6.55
CA ARG A 48 -10.96 1.84 -7.17
C ARG A 48 -10.39 0.50 -6.72
N LYS A 49 -11.20 -0.33 -6.05
CA LYS A 49 -10.93 -1.77 -5.92
C LYS A 49 -11.28 -2.48 -7.22
N PRO A 50 -10.58 -3.55 -7.62
CA PRO A 50 -11.02 -4.40 -8.72
C PRO A 50 -12.38 -5.02 -8.36
N VAL A 51 -13.37 -4.85 -9.23
CA VAL A 51 -14.74 -5.34 -9.04
C VAL A 51 -15.00 -6.44 -10.06
N GLY A 52 -15.77 -7.47 -9.69
CA GLY A 52 -16.09 -8.61 -10.53
C GLY A 52 -15.62 -9.91 -9.91
N TYR A 53 -15.40 -10.93 -10.75
CA TYR A 53 -14.87 -12.23 -10.34
C TYR A 53 -15.62 -12.91 -9.18
N HIS A 54 -16.93 -12.65 -9.04
CA HIS A 54 -17.75 -13.17 -7.93
C HIS A 54 -17.79 -14.69 -7.84
N LEU A 55 -17.58 -15.39 -8.97
CA LEU A 55 -17.53 -16.86 -9.02
C LEU A 55 -16.14 -17.43 -8.69
N ASN A 56 -15.09 -16.61 -8.77
CA ASN A 56 -13.73 -17.04 -8.48
C ASN A 56 -13.48 -16.95 -6.97
N LYS A 57 -12.84 -17.99 -6.46
CA LYS A 57 -12.25 -18.01 -5.12
C LYS A 57 -10.74 -18.18 -5.30
N PRO A 58 -9.91 -17.36 -4.63
CA PRO A 58 -10.26 -16.33 -3.66
C PRO A 58 -10.77 -15.02 -4.30
N GLY A 59 -11.50 -14.21 -3.53
CA GLY A 59 -12.05 -12.94 -3.99
C GLY A 59 -10.95 -11.93 -4.36
N HIS A 60 -11.22 -11.10 -5.37
CA HIS A 60 -10.29 -10.10 -5.90
C HIS A 60 -10.49 -8.69 -5.33
N THR A 61 -11.60 -8.43 -4.63
CA THR A 61 -12.01 -7.07 -4.21
C THR A 61 -11.23 -6.56 -2.98
N TYR A 62 -9.97 -6.20 -3.15
CA TYR A 62 -9.10 -5.68 -2.08
C TYR A 62 -8.08 -4.66 -2.63
N TRP A 63 -7.51 -3.81 -1.77
CA TRP A 63 -6.28 -3.09 -2.08
C TRP A 63 -5.07 -3.92 -1.68
N HIS A 64 -5.00 -4.33 -0.42
CA HIS A 64 -3.98 -5.16 0.21
C HIS A 64 -4.59 -6.45 0.74
N LYS A 65 -3.93 -7.57 0.47
CA LYS A 65 -4.39 -8.88 0.93
C LYS A 65 -3.25 -9.73 1.46
N LEU A 66 -3.54 -10.47 2.52
CA LEU A 66 -2.61 -11.42 3.11
C LEU A 66 -2.58 -12.72 2.31
N PHE A 67 -1.38 -13.11 1.87
CA PHE A 67 -1.10 -14.39 1.23
C PHE A 67 -0.10 -15.18 2.06
N VAL A 68 -0.45 -16.41 2.40
CA VAL A 68 0.43 -17.32 3.14
C VAL A 68 0.79 -18.50 2.24
N VAL A 69 2.06 -18.55 1.82
CA VAL A 69 2.61 -19.61 0.99
C VAL A 69 3.39 -20.59 1.86
N LYS A 70 2.85 -21.81 2.00
CA LYS A 70 3.53 -22.90 2.71
C LYS A 70 4.45 -23.64 1.75
N LYS A 71 5.75 -23.65 2.04
CA LYS A 71 6.74 -24.52 1.38
C LYS A 71 7.10 -25.70 2.30
N PRO A 72 7.75 -26.76 1.80
CA PRO A 72 8.06 -27.93 2.62
C PRO A 72 9.00 -27.64 3.82
N ARG A 73 9.89 -26.66 3.70
CA ARG A 73 10.93 -26.36 4.71
C ARG A 73 10.72 -25.04 5.45
N TYR A 74 9.91 -24.14 4.90
CA TYR A 74 9.69 -22.80 5.44
C TYR A 74 8.32 -22.28 4.99
N ILE A 75 7.93 -21.16 5.55
CA ILE A 75 6.69 -20.46 5.23
C ILE A 75 7.02 -19.06 4.76
N ILE A 76 6.17 -18.52 3.90
CA ILE A 76 6.25 -17.14 3.43
C ILE A 76 4.89 -16.51 3.69
N ALA A 77 4.88 -15.35 4.31
CA ALA A 77 3.71 -14.50 4.44
C ALA A 77 3.97 -13.21 3.67
N GLU A 78 3.04 -12.83 2.80
CA GLU A 78 3.17 -11.68 1.91
C GLU A 78 1.89 -10.85 1.99
N VAL A 79 2.02 -9.54 2.09
CA VAL A 79 0.92 -8.61 1.86
C VAL A 79 1.05 -8.13 0.42
N ARG A 80 0.08 -8.50 -0.42
CA ARG A 80 0.08 -8.15 -1.84
C ARG A 80 -0.92 -7.05 -2.15
N HIS A 81 -0.46 -6.06 -2.89
CA HIS A 81 -1.32 -5.09 -3.57
C HIS A 81 -1.95 -5.74 -4.81
N PHE A 82 -3.18 -5.35 -5.16
CA PHE A 82 -3.88 -5.93 -6.31
C PHE A 82 -3.16 -5.70 -7.65
N GLU A 83 -2.44 -4.58 -7.80
CA GLU A 83 -1.73 -4.22 -9.04
C GLU A 83 -0.21 -4.41 -8.94
N ASN A 84 0.39 -4.03 -7.81
CA ASN A 84 1.85 -3.94 -7.67
C ASN A 84 2.49 -5.27 -7.19
N GLY A 85 1.66 -6.24 -6.76
CA GLY A 85 2.15 -7.49 -6.19
C GLY A 85 2.61 -7.34 -4.74
N PRO A 86 3.61 -8.13 -4.28
CA PRO A 86 4.00 -8.18 -2.86
C PRO A 86 4.68 -6.89 -2.40
N VAL A 87 4.06 -6.22 -1.41
CA VAL A 87 4.55 -4.97 -0.79
C VAL A 87 5.42 -5.29 0.42
N VAL A 88 4.89 -6.12 1.33
CA VAL A 88 5.61 -6.57 2.52
C VAL A 88 5.72 -8.08 2.45
N THR A 89 6.92 -8.60 2.65
CA THR A 89 7.18 -10.04 2.66
C THR A 89 7.90 -10.41 3.94
N VAL A 90 7.58 -11.58 4.48
CA VAL A 90 8.27 -12.19 5.61
C VAL A 90 8.40 -13.68 5.32
N SER A 91 9.61 -14.21 5.46
CA SER A 91 9.82 -15.66 5.40
C SER A 91 10.49 -16.19 6.65
N SER A 92 10.06 -17.37 7.11
CA SER A 92 10.79 -18.11 8.14
C SER A 92 12.17 -18.60 7.68
N ALA A 93 12.48 -18.51 6.39
CA ALA A 93 13.82 -18.76 5.84
C ALA A 93 14.78 -17.58 6.04
N GLU A 94 14.29 -16.37 6.33
CA GLU A 94 15.13 -15.20 6.60
C GLU A 94 16.06 -15.49 7.78
N TRP A 95 17.34 -15.16 7.65
CA TRP A 95 18.35 -15.53 8.64
C TRP A 95 18.06 -14.98 10.06
N ALA A 96 17.42 -13.80 10.15
CA ALA A 96 16.99 -13.22 11.42
C ALA A 96 15.98 -14.10 12.17
N LEU A 97 14.98 -14.64 11.47
CA LEU A 97 13.98 -15.53 12.04
C LEU A 97 14.51 -16.96 12.18
N LYS A 98 15.19 -17.46 11.16
CA LYS A 98 15.68 -18.84 11.09
C LYS A 98 16.60 -19.21 12.26
N ARG A 99 17.44 -18.27 12.74
CA ARG A 99 18.33 -18.53 13.88
C ARG A 99 17.59 -18.64 15.22
N GLN A 100 16.40 -18.04 15.33
CA GLN A 100 15.58 -18.05 16.54
C GLN A 100 14.54 -19.18 16.52
N LEU A 101 14.30 -19.78 15.36
CA LEU A 101 13.33 -20.85 15.18
C LEU A 101 14.03 -22.21 15.15
N TYR A 102 13.47 -23.18 15.88
CA TYR A 102 13.91 -24.56 15.79
C TYR A 102 13.58 -25.17 14.41
N ARG A 103 12.39 -24.87 13.87
CA ARG A 103 11.94 -25.34 12.54
C ARG A 103 11.06 -24.29 11.85
N GLY A 104 11.22 -24.14 10.54
CA GLY A 104 10.56 -23.10 9.74
C GLY A 104 9.08 -23.31 9.40
N VAL A 105 8.44 -24.40 9.84
CA VAL A 105 7.04 -24.77 9.50
C VAL A 105 6.20 -25.10 10.75
N ASP A 106 6.79 -24.94 11.93
CA ASP A 106 6.12 -25.20 13.20
C ASP A 106 5.18 -24.06 13.59
N SER A 107 4.31 -24.30 14.57
CA SER A 107 3.36 -23.29 15.06
C SER A 107 4.05 -22.02 15.58
N SER A 108 5.23 -22.17 16.21
CA SER A 108 6.07 -21.04 16.63
C SER A 108 6.58 -20.21 15.46
N ALA A 109 6.84 -20.84 14.31
CA ALA A 109 7.22 -20.11 13.09
C ALA A 109 6.07 -19.24 12.59
N TYR A 110 4.81 -19.74 12.58
CA TYR A 110 3.65 -18.94 12.19
C TYR A 110 3.42 -17.74 13.11
N ILE A 111 3.56 -17.93 14.43
CA ILE A 111 3.43 -16.85 15.43
C ILE A 111 4.51 -15.78 15.21
N ASN A 112 5.77 -16.18 15.11
CA ASN A 112 6.88 -15.23 14.96
C ASN A 112 6.88 -14.54 13.59
N VAL A 113 6.49 -15.24 12.53
CA VAL A 113 6.27 -14.62 11.21
C VAL A 113 5.13 -13.60 11.27
N GLY A 114 4.03 -13.91 11.97
CA GLY A 114 2.93 -12.96 12.18
C GLY A 114 3.37 -11.70 12.91
N ARG A 115 4.17 -11.83 13.98
CA ARG A 115 4.73 -10.69 14.73
C ARG A 115 5.62 -9.79 13.88
N VAL A 116 6.55 -10.38 13.13
CA VAL A 116 7.44 -9.62 12.26
C VAL A 116 6.68 -8.99 11.10
N LEU A 117 5.69 -9.70 10.54
CA LEU A 117 4.84 -9.17 9.47
C LEU A 117 4.05 -7.97 9.98
N ALA A 118 3.43 -8.10 11.15
CA ALA A 118 2.70 -7.02 11.79
C ALA A 118 3.55 -5.77 11.96
N GLN A 119 4.73 -5.94 12.55
CA GLN A 119 5.67 -4.86 12.76
C GLN A 119 6.06 -4.17 11.45
N ARG A 120 6.43 -4.95 10.42
CA ARG A 120 6.77 -4.40 9.10
C ARG A 120 5.60 -3.67 8.45
N CYS A 121 4.38 -4.17 8.60
CA CYS A 121 3.18 -3.51 8.09
C CYS A 121 2.94 -2.17 8.78
N LEU A 122 3.05 -2.10 10.11
CA LEU A 122 2.91 -0.86 10.86
C LEU A 122 3.99 0.16 10.50
N GLU A 123 5.25 -0.28 10.39
CA GLU A 123 6.36 0.56 9.94
C GLU A 123 6.17 1.06 8.49
N ALA A 124 5.57 0.25 7.62
CA ALA A 124 5.19 0.63 6.26
C ALA A 124 3.89 1.47 6.19
N GLY A 125 3.20 1.68 7.32
CA GLY A 125 1.91 2.37 7.39
C GLY A 125 0.77 1.62 6.69
N ILE A 126 0.78 0.29 6.71
CA ILE A 126 -0.31 -0.59 6.27
C ILE A 126 -1.01 -1.12 7.53
N CYS A 127 -2.20 -0.59 7.82
CA CYS A 127 -2.97 -0.96 9.01
C CYS A 127 -4.15 -1.88 8.68
N GLU A 128 -4.58 -1.89 7.42
CA GLU A 128 -5.75 -2.65 6.93
C GLU A 128 -5.30 -3.62 5.84
N MET A 129 -5.81 -4.84 5.89
CA MET A 129 -5.62 -5.84 4.83
C MET A 129 -6.76 -6.85 4.85
N GLU A 130 -7.07 -7.41 3.68
CA GLU A 130 -8.07 -8.47 3.56
C GLU A 130 -7.46 -9.84 3.88
N VAL A 131 -8.18 -10.67 4.64
CA VAL A 131 -7.80 -12.06 4.94
C VAL A 131 -8.84 -13.03 4.40
N ASP A 132 -8.40 -14.03 3.64
CA ASP A 132 -9.29 -15.09 3.16
C ASP A 132 -9.74 -16.02 4.30
N ALA A 133 -11.01 -16.40 4.29
CA ALA A 133 -11.58 -17.36 5.24
C ALA A 133 -10.87 -18.73 5.22
N GLU A 134 -10.25 -19.10 4.09
CA GLU A 134 -9.48 -20.35 3.94
C GLU A 134 -8.28 -20.44 4.91
N LEU A 135 -7.78 -19.31 5.39
CA LEU A 135 -6.68 -19.25 6.35
C LEU A 135 -7.11 -19.56 7.79
N SER A 136 -8.42 -19.56 8.08
CA SER A 136 -8.96 -19.66 9.45
C SER A 136 -8.93 -21.05 10.08
N GLY A 137 -8.63 -22.13 9.34
CA GLY A 137 -8.65 -23.51 9.88
C GLY A 137 -7.29 -24.17 10.09
N ASN A 138 -6.20 -23.53 9.67
CA ASN A 138 -4.86 -24.11 9.67
C ASN A 138 -3.97 -23.48 10.74
N LYS A 139 -2.69 -23.89 10.83
CA LYS A 139 -1.67 -23.16 11.61
C LYS A 139 -1.59 -21.66 11.25
N SER A 140 -2.06 -21.29 10.07
CA SER A 140 -2.23 -19.91 9.62
C SER A 140 -3.15 -19.07 10.53
N GLU A 141 -4.10 -19.67 11.22
CA GLU A 141 -4.96 -18.99 12.19
C GLU A 141 -4.14 -18.38 13.33
N LEU A 142 -3.06 -19.03 13.76
CA LEU A 142 -2.14 -18.49 14.77
C LEU A 142 -1.45 -17.21 14.28
N LEU A 143 -1.10 -17.16 13.00
CA LEU A 143 -0.53 -15.97 12.39
C LEU A 143 -1.57 -14.84 12.35
N VAL A 144 -2.80 -15.15 11.92
CA VAL A 144 -3.91 -14.19 11.86
C VAL A 144 -4.21 -13.60 13.25
N LYS A 145 -4.26 -14.44 14.28
CA LYS A 145 -4.43 -13.99 15.68
C LYS A 145 -3.33 -13.05 16.15
N GLU A 146 -2.09 -13.24 15.71
CA GLU A 146 -0.99 -12.33 16.07
C GLU A 146 -1.10 -10.99 15.33
N LEU A 147 -1.64 -10.96 14.11
CA LEU A 147 -1.95 -9.72 13.40
C LEU A 147 -3.05 -8.92 14.12
N GLU A 148 -4.12 -9.57 14.57
CA GLU A 148 -5.19 -8.92 15.35
C GLU A 148 -4.63 -8.32 16.65
N LYS A 149 -3.80 -9.09 17.39
CA LYS A 149 -3.14 -8.61 18.60
C LYS A 149 -2.24 -7.40 18.37
N SER A 150 -1.70 -7.24 17.16
CA SER A 150 -0.85 -6.12 16.77
C SER A 150 -1.62 -4.89 16.25
N ASN A 151 -2.94 -4.87 16.40
CA ASN A 151 -3.84 -3.82 15.92
C ASN A 151 -3.89 -3.65 14.39
N ILE A 152 -3.74 -4.75 13.66
CA ILE A 152 -4.03 -4.77 12.21
C ILE A 152 -5.48 -5.16 12.01
N ILE A 153 -6.19 -4.36 11.21
CA ILE A 153 -7.57 -4.60 10.84
C ILE A 153 -7.59 -5.58 9.67
N LEU A 154 -8.17 -6.76 9.89
CA LEU A 154 -8.17 -7.87 8.93
C LEU A 154 -9.29 -7.84 7.88
N ASN A 155 -10.09 -6.79 7.92
CA ASN A 155 -11.15 -6.53 6.97
C ASN A 155 -10.92 -5.14 6.42
N GLU A 156 -10.77 -5.03 5.10
CA GLU A 156 -10.62 -3.71 4.52
C GLU A 156 -11.94 -2.95 4.52
N LEU A 157 -11.87 -1.66 4.80
CA LEU A 157 -13.04 -0.81 4.70
C LEU A 157 -13.52 -0.73 3.24
N SER A 158 -14.83 -0.54 3.10
CA SER A 158 -15.46 -0.34 1.80
C SER A 158 -15.00 0.97 1.14
N VAL A 159 -14.99 0.98 -0.19
CA VAL A 159 -14.70 2.20 -0.97
C VAL A 159 -15.79 3.23 -0.71
N TYR A 160 -15.38 4.45 -0.36
CA TYR A 160 -16.30 5.56 -0.20
C TYR A 160 -16.92 5.93 -1.54
N LYS A 161 -18.25 6.01 -1.58
CA LYS A 161 -19.01 6.51 -2.71
C LYS A 161 -19.76 7.75 -2.24
N ASN A 162 -19.61 8.83 -2.99
CA ASN A 162 -20.37 10.04 -2.71
C ASN A 162 -21.87 9.75 -2.89
N PRO A 163 -22.70 9.96 -1.85
CA PRO A 163 -24.14 9.72 -1.95
C PRO A 163 -24.78 10.69 -2.94
N ASN A 164 -25.80 10.22 -3.65
CA ASN A 164 -26.65 11.07 -4.47
C ASN A 164 -27.60 11.89 -3.57
N PRO A 165 -28.17 12.99 -4.08
CA PRO A 165 -29.11 13.81 -3.31
C PRO A 165 -30.32 13.04 -2.76
N TRP A 166 -30.78 12.01 -3.48
CA TRP A 166 -31.92 11.15 -3.13
C TRP A 166 -31.55 9.94 -2.26
N ASP A 167 -30.27 9.69 -1.99
CA ASP A 167 -29.86 8.58 -1.13
C ASP A 167 -30.18 8.92 0.33
N LYS A 168 -30.79 7.95 1.03
CA LYS A 168 -31.16 8.08 2.45
C LYS A 168 -29.93 8.09 3.36
N ASP A 169 -29.00 7.17 3.09
CA ASP A 169 -27.80 6.99 3.89
C ASP A 169 -26.67 7.84 3.31
N ARG A 170 -26.12 8.73 4.14
CA ARG A 170 -25.02 9.63 3.76
C ARG A 170 -23.81 9.31 4.63
N PRO A 171 -22.92 8.41 4.18
CA PRO A 171 -21.76 8.06 4.96
C PRO A 171 -20.87 9.29 5.15
N GLU A 172 -20.27 9.38 6.33
CA GLU A 172 -19.26 10.39 6.64
C GLU A 172 -18.07 10.23 5.70
N LYS A 173 -17.44 11.37 5.38
CA LYS A 173 -16.24 11.35 4.55
C LYS A 173 -15.07 10.83 5.38
N PRO A 174 -14.31 9.83 4.89
CA PRO A 174 -13.21 9.24 5.65
C PRO A 174 -12.08 10.18 6.08
N TRP A 175 -11.98 11.36 5.46
CA TRP A 175 -10.94 12.35 5.71
C TRP A 175 -11.43 13.57 6.49
N GLU A 176 -12.71 13.65 6.84
CA GLU A 176 -13.20 14.66 7.75
C GLU A 176 -13.07 14.13 9.19
N ILE A 177 -12.48 14.94 10.07
CA ILE A 177 -12.39 14.64 11.50
C ILE A 177 -13.59 15.33 12.16
N HIS A 178 -14.43 14.55 12.82
CA HIS A 178 -15.53 15.06 13.62
C HIS A 178 -15.11 14.93 15.09
N GLU A 179 -14.82 16.07 15.73
CA GLU A 179 -14.52 16.18 17.17
C GLU A 179 -15.79 16.11 18.02
#